data_AF-A0A0S8IY97-F1
#
_entry.id   AF-A0A0S8IY97-F1
#
_cell.length_a   1.000
_cell.length_b   1.000
_cell.length_c   1.000
_cell.angle_alpha   90.00
_cell.angle_beta   90.00
_cell.angle_gamma   90.00
#
_symmetry.space_group_name_H-M   'P 1'
#
loop_
_entity.id
_entity.type
_entity.pdbx_description
1 polymer ?
#
loop_
_entity_poly.entity_id
_entity_poly.type
_entity_poly.pdbx_seq_one_letter_code
_entity_poly.pdbx_strand_id
1 'polypeptide(L)'
;MIANCTITRNIAYQGGGIYCYDCDIAGDITHCILWADSTEEIYVYSGAPPNVTYCDVKGGWPDIGNIDCCPMFCDPYSGNYHLAENSCCVGAGQGGVDIGAFGIGCLAYICGDANGDGVINSADVVYLINYLFKGGPAPDPLWSGDVNCDEIINSADVAYLIDYLFKGGPPPGY
;
A
#
# COMPACT_ATOMS: atom_id res chain seq x y z
N MET A 1 -22.37 3.51 -4.25
CA MET A 1 -21.43 4.04 -3.25
C MET A 1 -20.59 2.88 -2.74
N ILE A 2 -19.28 3.00 -2.86
CA ILE A 2 -18.29 2.12 -2.22
C ILE A 2 -17.66 2.95 -1.11
N ALA A 3 -17.68 2.44 0.13
CA ALA A 3 -17.12 3.18 1.26
C ALA A 3 -16.47 2.26 2.28
N ASN A 4 -15.39 2.74 2.92
CA ASN A 4 -14.67 1.99 3.97
C ASN A 4 -14.29 0.59 3.52
N CYS A 5 -13.67 0.50 2.34
CA CYS A 5 -13.26 -0.76 1.73
C CYS A 5 -11.75 -0.77 1.50
N THR A 6 -11.15 -1.96 1.52
CA THR A 6 -9.78 -2.19 1.06
C THR A 6 -9.88 -3.08 -0.17
N ILE A 7 -9.50 -2.53 -1.32
CA ILE A 7 -9.47 -3.19 -2.62
C ILE A 7 -7.99 -3.34 -2.94
N THR A 8 -7.51 -4.58 -2.98
CA THR A 8 -6.09 -4.87 -3.15
C THR A 8 -5.85 -6.24 -3.76
N ARG A 9 -4.71 -6.38 -4.46
CA ARG A 9 -4.22 -7.61 -5.10
C ARG A 9 -5.18 -8.21 -6.12
N ASN A 10 -6.08 -7.42 -6.69
CA ASN A 10 -6.96 -7.85 -7.76
C ASN A 10 -6.21 -7.78 -9.10
N ILE A 11 -6.44 -8.77 -9.95
CA ILE A 11 -5.80 -8.85 -11.27
C ILE A 11 -6.89 -8.93 -12.34
N ALA A 12 -6.90 -7.94 -13.23
CA ALA A 12 -7.79 -7.88 -14.38
C ALA A 12 -7.02 -7.41 -15.63
N TYR A 13 -7.67 -7.50 -16.79
CA TYR A 13 -7.11 -6.95 -18.04
C TYR A 13 -7.08 -5.41 -18.03
N GLN A 14 -8.06 -4.79 -17.37
CA GLN A 14 -8.20 -3.35 -17.16
C GLN A 14 -8.94 -3.13 -15.85
N GLY A 15 -8.53 -2.12 -15.06
CA GLY A 15 -9.21 -1.77 -13.81
C GLY A 15 -9.23 -2.92 -12.81
N GLY A 16 -8.04 -3.33 -12.37
CA GLY A 16 -7.86 -4.40 -11.39
C GLY A 16 -8.69 -4.16 -10.14
N GLY A 17 -8.61 -2.94 -9.59
CA GLY A 17 -9.41 -2.54 -8.44
C GLY A 17 -10.83 -2.19 -8.85
N ILE A 18 -10.99 -1.13 -9.65
CA ILE A 18 -12.29 -0.65 -10.13
C ILE A 18 -12.26 -0.42 -11.64
N TYR A 19 -13.26 -0.96 -12.33
CA TYR A 19 -13.51 -0.73 -13.75
C TYR A 19 -14.84 0.01 -13.95
N CYS A 20 -14.77 1.23 -14.48
CA CYS A 20 -15.93 2.05 -14.82
C CYS A 20 -16.21 1.97 -16.33
N TYR A 21 -17.37 1.43 -16.70
CA TYR A 21 -17.81 1.27 -18.09
C TYR A 21 -19.21 1.82 -18.27
N ASP A 22 -19.35 2.72 -19.25
CA ASP A 22 -20.62 3.32 -19.66
C ASP A 22 -21.45 3.85 -18.48
N CYS A 23 -20.77 4.54 -17.56
CA CYS A 23 -21.41 5.08 -16.36
C CYS A 23 -22.18 6.36 -16.72
N ASP A 24 -23.51 6.28 -16.75
CA ASP A 24 -24.39 7.45 -16.93
C ASP A 24 -24.31 8.42 -15.74
N ILE A 25 -24.08 7.90 -14.54
CA ILE A 25 -23.98 8.64 -13.28
C ILE A 25 -22.69 8.22 -12.58
N ALA A 26 -21.91 9.21 -12.14
CA ALA A 26 -20.69 8.98 -11.36
C ALA A 26 -21.01 8.21 -10.07
N GLY A 27 -20.30 7.12 -9.83
CA GLY A 27 -20.36 6.41 -8.55
C GLY A 27 -19.46 7.09 -7.52
N ASP A 28 -19.92 7.18 -6.28
CA ASP A 28 -19.10 7.69 -5.18
C ASP A 28 -18.25 6.56 -4.55
N ILE A 29 -16.95 6.85 -4.39
CA ILE A 29 -15.96 6.02 -3.72
C ILE A 29 -15.32 6.89 -2.63
N THR A 30 -15.41 6.49 -1.37
CA THR A 30 -14.89 7.31 -0.26
C THR A 30 -14.31 6.46 0.86
N HIS A 31 -13.25 6.94 1.52
CA HIS A 31 -12.63 6.22 2.65
C HIS A 31 -12.13 4.82 2.27
N CYS A 32 -11.71 4.62 1.02
CA CYS A 32 -11.23 3.35 0.53
C CYS A 32 -9.71 3.35 0.35
N ILE A 33 -9.11 2.18 0.51
CA ILE A 33 -7.75 1.90 0.03
C ILE A 33 -7.88 1.14 -1.30
N LEU A 34 -7.23 1.63 -2.34
CA LEU A 34 -7.03 0.95 -3.62
C LEU A 34 -5.52 0.83 -3.85
N TRP A 35 -4.99 -0.37 -3.66
CA TRP A 35 -3.56 -0.59 -3.61
C TRP A 35 -3.16 -1.95 -4.17
N ALA A 36 -2.09 -1.97 -4.96
CA ALA A 36 -1.52 -3.20 -5.53
C ALA A 36 -2.50 -4.02 -6.38
N ASP A 37 -3.50 -3.35 -6.98
CA ASP A 37 -4.30 -3.94 -8.03
C ASP A 37 -3.58 -3.83 -9.38
N SER A 38 -3.81 -4.80 -10.27
CA SER A 38 -3.20 -4.84 -11.60
C SER A 38 -4.28 -5.01 -12.67
N THR A 39 -4.30 -4.26 -13.76
CA THR A 39 -3.30 -3.29 -14.24
C THR A 39 -3.39 -1.87 -13.65
N GLU A 40 -4.58 -1.45 -13.20
CA GLU A 40 -4.81 -0.13 -12.61
C GLU A 40 -5.70 -0.24 -11.36
N GLU A 41 -5.49 0.65 -10.39
CA GLU A 41 -6.38 0.79 -9.22
C GLU A 41 -7.79 1.21 -9.64
N ILE A 42 -7.88 2.20 -10.55
CA ILE A 42 -9.14 2.68 -11.11
C ILE A 42 -8.95 2.90 -12.61
N TYR A 43 -9.80 2.27 -13.42
CA TYR A 43 -9.84 2.46 -14.86
C TYR A 43 -11.21 2.95 -15.31
N VAL A 44 -11.23 4.08 -16.04
CA VAL A 44 -12.45 4.66 -16.62
C VAL A 44 -12.42 4.46 -18.13
N TYR A 45 -13.23 3.53 -18.63
CA TYR A 45 -13.33 3.25 -20.07
C TYR A 45 -14.16 4.31 -20.80
N SER A 46 -15.37 4.57 -20.31
CA SER A 46 -16.34 5.52 -20.89
C SER A 46 -17.37 5.96 -19.84
N GLY A 47 -18.01 7.09 -20.09
CA GLY A 47 -19.02 7.67 -19.20
C GLY A 47 -18.44 8.67 -18.19
N ALA A 48 -19.21 8.98 -17.14
CA ALA A 48 -18.78 9.86 -16.07
C ALA A 48 -17.72 9.15 -15.19
N PRO A 49 -16.59 9.81 -14.87
CA PRO A 49 -15.62 9.27 -13.93
C PRO A 49 -16.24 9.17 -12.53
N PRO A 50 -15.79 8.23 -11.68
CA PRO A 50 -16.27 8.14 -10.31
C PRO A 50 -15.82 9.35 -9.49
N ASN A 51 -16.63 9.74 -8.50
CA ASN A 51 -16.22 10.71 -7.49
C ASN A 51 -15.42 9.97 -6.43
N VAL A 52 -14.11 10.17 -6.39
CA VAL A 52 -13.22 9.52 -5.42
C VAL A 52 -12.75 10.57 -4.44
N THR A 53 -13.04 10.41 -3.16
CA THR A 53 -12.67 11.39 -2.13
C THR A 53 -12.24 10.72 -0.85
N TYR A 54 -11.24 11.28 -0.16
CA TYR A 54 -10.75 10.70 1.10
C TYR A 54 -10.33 9.24 0.96
N CYS A 55 -9.75 8.86 -0.18
CA CYS A 55 -9.23 7.52 -0.45
C CYS A 55 -7.70 7.52 -0.49
N ASP A 56 -7.11 6.38 -0.21
CA ASP A 56 -5.72 6.10 -0.54
C ASP A 56 -5.69 5.33 -1.86
N VAL A 57 -5.09 5.91 -2.89
CA VAL A 57 -5.08 5.36 -4.25
C VAL A 57 -3.65 5.35 -4.75
N LYS A 58 -3.12 4.17 -5.03
CA LYS A 58 -1.75 4.03 -5.57
C LYS A 58 -1.57 4.79 -6.87
N GLY A 59 -0.55 5.64 -6.93
CA GLY A 59 -0.30 6.55 -8.06
C GLY A 59 -1.17 7.80 -8.07
N GLY A 60 -2.01 7.97 -7.04
CA GLY A 60 -2.87 9.13 -6.79
C GLY A 60 -4.17 9.13 -7.60
N TRP A 61 -5.14 9.89 -7.07
CA TRP A 61 -6.36 10.24 -7.79
C TRP A 61 -6.70 11.72 -7.52
N PRO A 62 -7.12 12.50 -8.54
CA PRO A 62 -7.55 13.88 -8.33
C PRO A 62 -8.72 13.99 -7.35
N ASP A 63 -9.11 15.19 -6.96
CA ASP A 63 -10.17 15.51 -5.98
C ASP A 63 -9.72 15.55 -4.50
N ILE A 64 -10.69 15.71 -3.61
CA ILE A 64 -10.48 16.14 -2.23
C ILE A 64 -10.08 14.99 -1.32
N GLY A 65 -9.03 15.23 -0.53
CA GLY A 65 -8.64 14.35 0.57
C GLY A 65 -8.02 13.01 0.15
N ASN A 66 -7.80 12.79 -1.15
CA ASN A 66 -7.11 11.59 -1.60
C ASN A 66 -5.62 11.67 -1.27
N ILE A 67 -5.04 10.53 -0.92
CA ILE A 67 -3.62 10.35 -0.64
C ILE A 67 -3.06 9.24 -1.54
N ASP A 68 -1.74 9.22 -1.67
CA ASP A 68 -0.98 8.18 -2.36
C ASP A 68 0.20 7.85 -1.44
N CYS A 69 -0.01 6.87 -0.56
CA CYS A 69 0.98 6.50 0.42
C CYS A 69 0.84 5.03 0.78
N CYS A 70 1.94 4.39 1.15
CA CYS A 70 1.87 2.98 1.51
C CYS A 70 0.89 2.74 2.67
N PRO A 71 -0.10 1.84 2.52
CA PRO A 71 -1.11 1.59 3.54
C PRO A 71 -0.54 1.10 4.88
N MET A 72 0.64 0.48 4.87
CA MET A 72 1.31 -0.08 6.04
C MET A 72 0.40 -1.09 6.78
N PHE A 73 -0.04 -2.12 6.05
CA PHE A 73 -0.85 -3.20 6.63
C PHE A 73 -0.04 -4.06 7.61
N CYS A 74 -0.70 -4.57 8.63
CA CYS A 74 -0.09 -5.42 9.64
C CYS A 74 0.48 -6.72 9.06
N ASP A 75 -0.31 -7.42 8.23
CA ASP A 75 0.16 -8.59 7.48
C ASP A 75 -0.85 -8.96 6.35
N PRO A 76 -0.73 -8.41 5.13
CA PRO A 76 -1.65 -8.70 4.02
C PRO A 76 -1.53 -10.15 3.55
N TYR A 77 -0.39 -10.82 3.79
CA TYR A 77 -0.09 -12.14 3.25
C TYR A 77 -0.87 -13.22 3.99
N SER A 78 -1.22 -12.94 5.25
CA SER A 78 -2.20 -13.71 6.03
C SER A 78 -3.63 -13.15 5.95
N GLY A 79 -3.86 -12.08 5.18
CA GLY A 79 -5.15 -11.42 5.05
C GLY A 79 -5.48 -10.44 6.18
N ASN A 80 -4.49 -10.07 7.01
CA ASN A 80 -4.64 -9.07 8.05
C ASN A 80 -4.36 -7.65 7.50
N TYR A 81 -5.41 -7.06 6.92
CA TYR A 81 -5.40 -5.72 6.34
C TYR A 81 -5.68 -4.60 7.36
N HIS A 82 -5.50 -4.87 8.66
CA HIS A 82 -5.47 -3.79 9.65
C HIS A 82 -4.29 -2.85 9.41
N LEU A 83 -4.45 -1.59 9.79
CA LEU A 83 -3.41 -0.57 9.68
C LEU A 83 -2.41 -0.68 10.85
N ALA A 84 -1.15 -0.35 10.59
CA ALA A 84 -0.21 0.00 11.65
C ALA A 84 -0.53 1.37 12.26
N GLU A 85 -0.17 1.57 13.53
CA GLU A 85 -0.36 2.83 14.26
C GLU A 85 0.24 4.06 13.54
N ASN A 86 1.30 3.88 12.75
CA ASN A 86 1.97 4.93 12.00
C ASN A 86 1.58 4.97 10.51
N SER A 87 0.55 4.25 10.09
CA SER A 87 0.03 4.32 8.73
C SER A 87 -0.50 5.72 8.40
N CYS A 88 -0.23 6.19 7.20
CA CYS A 88 -0.79 7.44 6.67
C CYS A 88 -2.32 7.41 6.52
N CYS A 89 -2.92 6.22 6.44
CA CYS A 89 -4.36 6.04 6.32
C CYS A 89 -5.10 6.30 7.65
N VAL A 90 -4.38 6.31 8.78
CA VAL A 90 -4.96 6.55 10.11
C VAL A 90 -5.40 8.01 10.22
N GLY A 91 -6.70 8.23 10.44
CA GLY A 91 -7.30 9.55 10.58
C GLY A 91 -7.26 10.46 9.34
N ALA A 92 -6.83 9.98 8.18
CA ALA A 92 -6.76 10.77 6.95
C ALA A 92 -8.12 10.97 6.26
N GLY A 93 -9.10 10.14 6.61
CA GLY A 93 -10.45 10.20 6.08
C GLY A 93 -11.25 11.42 6.52
N GLN A 94 -12.35 11.71 5.83
CA GLN A 94 -13.25 12.81 6.19
C GLN A 94 -13.69 12.72 7.66
N GLY A 95 -13.49 13.81 8.42
CA GLY A 95 -13.85 13.85 9.83
C GLY A 95 -12.85 13.16 10.76
N GLY A 96 -11.66 12.81 10.27
CA GLY A 96 -10.60 12.18 11.06
C GLY A 96 -10.78 10.67 11.24
N VAL A 97 -11.50 10.01 10.32
CA VAL A 97 -11.67 8.55 10.33
C VAL A 97 -10.51 7.88 9.59
N ASP A 98 -10.27 6.61 9.89
CA ASP A 98 -9.30 5.81 9.15
C ASP A 98 -9.81 5.53 7.73
N ILE A 99 -8.90 5.56 6.75
CA ILE A 99 -9.18 5.13 5.37
C ILE A 99 -8.98 3.61 5.29
N GLY A 100 -9.91 2.90 4.64
CA GLY A 100 -9.86 1.45 4.44
C GLY A 100 -10.95 0.68 5.18
N ALA A 101 -10.91 -0.64 5.07
CA ALA A 101 -11.91 -1.54 5.69
C ALA A 101 -11.68 -1.76 7.20
N PHE A 102 -10.46 -1.61 7.66
CA PHE A 102 -10.05 -1.94 9.02
C PHE A 102 -9.29 -0.77 9.65
N GLY A 103 -9.50 -0.55 10.95
CA GLY A 103 -8.71 0.40 11.71
C GLY A 103 -7.35 -0.17 12.12
N ILE A 104 -6.70 0.49 13.08
CA ILE A 104 -5.41 0.08 13.65
C ILE A 104 -5.50 -1.34 14.24
N GLY A 105 -4.53 -2.21 13.92
CA GLY A 105 -4.46 -3.59 14.46
C GLY A 105 -3.07 -4.07 14.85
N CYS A 106 -2.03 -3.27 14.65
CA CYS A 106 -0.66 -3.58 15.06
C CYS A 106 0.10 -2.30 15.42
N LEU A 107 1.19 -2.49 16.18
CA LEU A 107 2.08 -1.41 16.59
C LEU A 107 2.79 -0.80 15.37
N ALA A 108 3.25 0.44 15.55
CA ALA A 108 4.07 1.11 14.54
C ALA A 108 5.35 0.30 14.21
N TYR A 109 5.69 0.28 12.92
CA TYR A 109 6.94 -0.30 12.42
C TYR A 109 7.58 0.59 11.36
N ILE A 110 8.86 0.38 11.10
CA ILE A 110 9.62 1.13 10.09
C ILE A 110 9.69 0.29 8.82
N CYS A 111 9.09 0.78 7.73
CA CYS A 111 9.27 0.17 6.42
C CYS A 111 10.78 0.21 6.05
N GLY A 112 11.34 -0.91 5.66
CA GLY A 112 12.77 -1.07 5.38
C GLY A 112 13.66 -1.48 6.56
N ASP A 113 13.14 -1.47 7.80
CA ASP A 113 13.79 -2.10 8.95
C ASP A 113 13.40 -3.59 8.99
N ALA A 114 14.05 -4.37 8.13
CA ALA A 114 13.71 -5.76 7.92
C ALA A 114 14.18 -6.66 9.08
N ASN A 115 15.22 -6.24 9.81
CA ASN A 115 15.77 -7.00 10.93
C ASN A 115 15.17 -6.60 12.30
N GLY A 116 14.41 -5.49 12.36
CA GLY A 116 13.71 -5.00 13.54
C GLY A 116 14.62 -4.34 14.58
N ASP A 117 15.77 -3.80 14.17
CA ASP A 117 16.74 -3.15 15.07
C ASP A 117 16.49 -1.64 15.26
N GLY A 118 15.48 -1.09 14.59
CA GLY A 118 15.05 0.30 14.65
C GLY A 118 15.82 1.25 13.73
N VAL A 119 16.73 0.75 12.88
CA VAL A 119 17.54 1.59 11.99
C VAL A 119 17.69 1.01 10.58
N ILE A 120 17.17 1.72 9.57
CA ILE A 120 17.31 1.32 8.15
C ILE A 120 18.78 1.46 7.71
N ASN A 121 19.45 0.33 7.43
CA ASN A 121 20.84 0.28 7.02
C ASN A 121 21.19 -0.98 6.19
N SER A 122 22.48 -1.22 5.93
CA SER A 122 22.93 -2.38 5.13
C SER A 122 22.61 -3.75 5.75
N ALA A 123 22.36 -3.82 7.05
CA ALA A 123 21.96 -5.04 7.73
C ALA A 123 20.57 -5.52 7.26
N ASP A 124 19.66 -4.59 6.96
CA ASP A 124 18.32 -4.90 6.42
C ASP A 124 18.39 -5.51 5.02
N VAL A 125 19.28 -4.96 4.19
CA VAL A 125 19.57 -5.52 2.85
C VAL A 125 20.05 -6.97 2.99
N VAL A 126 20.99 -7.23 3.90
CA VAL A 126 21.48 -8.60 4.16
C VAL A 126 20.38 -9.49 4.72
N TYR A 127 19.51 -8.96 5.57
CA TYR A 127 18.38 -9.68 6.16
C TYR A 127 17.40 -10.13 5.07
N LEU A 128 16.96 -9.23 4.19
CA LEU A 128 16.09 -9.58 3.06
C LEU A 128 16.72 -10.58 2.11
N ILE A 129 18.02 -10.45 1.80
CA ILE A 129 18.74 -11.44 0.97
C ILE A 129 18.73 -12.82 1.64
N ASN A 130 18.95 -12.87 2.96
CA ASN A 130 18.95 -14.15 3.68
C ASN A 130 17.55 -14.76 3.72
N TYR A 131 16.50 -13.96 3.95
CA TYR A 131 15.10 -14.39 3.87
C TYR A 131 14.76 -14.97 2.49
N LEU A 132 14.99 -14.19 1.43
CA LEU A 132 14.60 -14.54 0.07
C LEU A 132 15.39 -15.72 -0.52
N PHE A 133 16.70 -15.81 -0.23
CA PHE A 133 17.60 -16.70 -0.98
C PHE A 133 18.34 -17.73 -0.12
N LYS A 134 18.26 -17.63 1.21
CA LYS A 134 19.03 -18.51 2.12
C LYS A 134 18.20 -19.16 3.22
N GLY A 135 16.87 -19.02 3.17
CA GLY A 135 15.97 -19.60 4.18
C GLY A 135 16.11 -18.95 5.57
N GLY A 136 16.50 -17.68 5.60
CA GLY A 136 16.50 -16.87 6.82
C GLY A 136 15.09 -16.61 7.35
N PRO A 137 14.96 -16.08 8.57
CA PRO A 137 13.67 -15.68 9.13
C PRO A 137 13.01 -14.59 8.28
N ALA A 138 11.68 -14.56 8.30
CA ALA A 138 10.90 -13.48 7.69
C ALA A 138 11.05 -12.18 8.50
N PRO A 139 10.89 -11.00 7.87
CA PRO A 139 10.64 -9.75 8.58
C PRO A 139 9.37 -9.85 9.45
N ASP A 140 9.32 -9.11 10.55
CA ASP A 140 8.16 -9.03 11.44
C ASP A 140 7.90 -7.56 11.85
N PRO A 141 6.83 -6.92 11.37
CA PRO A 141 5.82 -7.47 10.46
C PRO A 141 6.37 -7.75 9.07
N LEU A 142 5.75 -8.69 8.35
CA LEU A 142 6.23 -9.11 7.03
C LEU A 142 6.34 -7.93 6.06
N TRP A 143 5.39 -6.99 6.12
CA TRP A 143 5.39 -5.77 5.31
C TRP A 143 6.61 -4.86 5.53
N SER A 144 7.35 -4.95 6.66
CA SER A 144 8.57 -4.14 6.82
C SER A 144 9.63 -4.46 5.76
N GLY A 145 9.57 -5.66 5.14
CA GLY A 145 10.42 -6.05 4.03
C GLY A 145 9.89 -5.73 2.63
N ASP A 146 8.64 -5.30 2.50
CA ASP A 146 8.03 -4.82 1.25
C ASP A 146 8.24 -3.30 1.18
N VAL A 147 9.42 -2.90 0.70
CA VAL A 147 9.92 -1.53 0.85
C VAL A 147 9.47 -0.60 -0.26
N ASN A 148 9.07 -1.18 -1.39
CA ASN A 148 8.47 -0.45 -2.52
C ASN A 148 6.93 -0.50 -2.48
N CYS A 149 6.35 -1.17 -1.47
CA CYS A 149 4.91 -1.31 -1.24
C CYS A 149 4.15 -1.82 -2.47
N ASP A 150 4.73 -2.79 -3.16
CA ASP A 150 4.04 -3.48 -4.26
C ASP A 150 3.26 -4.71 -3.80
N GLU A 151 3.18 -4.94 -2.48
CA GLU A 151 2.57 -6.09 -1.82
C GLU A 151 3.28 -7.42 -2.08
N ILE A 152 4.51 -7.39 -2.59
CA ILE A 152 5.29 -8.57 -2.96
C ILE A 152 6.74 -8.42 -2.51
N ILE A 153 7.09 -9.04 -1.39
CA ILE A 153 8.51 -9.12 -0.97
C ILE A 153 9.30 -9.99 -1.96
N ASN A 154 10.20 -9.35 -2.71
CA ASN A 154 11.02 -9.99 -3.72
C ASN A 154 12.38 -9.26 -3.91
N SER A 155 13.10 -9.58 -4.98
CA SER A 155 14.40 -8.96 -5.28
C SER A 155 14.32 -7.45 -5.57
N ALA A 156 13.14 -6.93 -5.94
CA ALA A 156 12.90 -5.51 -6.16
C ALA A 156 13.04 -4.73 -4.85
N ASP A 157 12.61 -5.27 -3.72
CA ASP A 157 12.78 -4.66 -2.40
C ASP A 157 14.23 -4.49 -2.01
N VAL A 158 15.02 -5.54 -2.26
CA VAL A 158 16.47 -5.50 -2.05
C VAL A 158 17.10 -4.41 -2.91
N ALA A 159 16.70 -4.30 -4.19
CA ALA A 159 17.21 -3.27 -5.09
C ALA A 159 16.80 -1.87 -4.63
N TYR A 160 15.55 -1.69 -4.19
CA TYR A 160 15.02 -0.42 -3.70
C TYR A 160 15.79 0.06 -2.45
N LEU A 161 15.99 -0.80 -1.46
CA LEU A 161 16.77 -0.46 -0.26
C LEU A 161 18.21 -0.09 -0.60
N ILE A 162 18.84 -0.79 -1.56
CA ILE A 162 20.19 -0.44 -2.04
C ILE A 162 20.18 0.96 -2.70
N ASP A 163 19.17 1.25 -3.52
CA ASP A 163 19.07 2.54 -4.20
C ASP A 163 18.84 3.68 -3.21
N TYR A 164 17.99 3.49 -2.20
CA TYR A 164 17.82 4.43 -1.08
C TYR A 164 19.14 4.67 -0.33
N LEU A 165 19.78 3.61 0.15
CA LEU A 165 20.95 3.71 1.03
C LEU A 165 22.22 4.23 0.32
N PHE A 166 22.39 3.90 -0.97
CA PHE A 166 23.66 4.10 -1.66
C PHE A 166 23.57 4.94 -2.93
N LYS A 167 22.38 5.19 -3.46
CA LYS A 167 22.20 5.92 -4.74
C LYS A 167 21.29 7.14 -4.64
N GLY A 168 20.80 7.47 -3.45
CA GLY A 168 19.92 8.63 -3.23
C GLY A 168 18.51 8.43 -3.75
N GLY A 169 18.04 7.18 -3.79
CA GLY A 169 16.64 6.85 -4.06
C GLY A 169 15.67 7.35 -2.99
N PRO A 170 14.35 7.23 -3.22
CA PRO A 170 13.33 7.59 -2.24
C PRO A 170 13.41 6.72 -0.97
N PRO A 171 12.93 7.22 0.19
CA PRO A 171 12.84 6.43 1.40
C PRO A 171 11.85 5.26 1.25
N PRO A 172 12.07 4.12 1.92
CA PRO A 172 11.11 3.01 1.95
C PRO A 172 9.72 3.47 2.38
N GLY A 173 8.68 2.85 1.82
CA GLY A 173 7.31 3.26 2.09
C GLY A 173 6.78 4.38 1.18
N TYR A 174 7.41 4.60 0.02
CA TYR A 174 7.01 5.56 -1.02
C TYR A 174 7.01 4.97 -2.42
#